data_AF-A0A8H4ACM2-F1
#
_entry.id   AF-A0A8H4ACM2-F1
#
_cell.length_a   1.000
_cell.length_b   1.000
_cell.length_c   1.000
_cell.angle_alpha   90.00
_cell.angle_beta   90.00
_cell.angle_gamma   90.00
#
_symmetry.space_group_name_H-M   'P 1'
#
loop_
_entity.id
_entity.type
_entity.pdbx_description
1 polymer ?
#
loop_
_entity_poly.entity_id
_entity_poly.type
_entity_poly.pdbx_seq_one_letter_code
_entity_poly.pdbx_strand_id
1 'polypeptide(L)'
;MTGTTFANINEELAYYKNRVTELEETLNQTQAELDEVQTSARDFEEELLKELEQSEKTHKELRSKNESLKIEVDEWKQKFYQAKSECNVTATQLQREIDTLQSLKDKFIVKTRELELDNDDLERTERAAKSSLQDLENKYNKAIERNAILENEIEGKNQLIVQVQRLKDELRDVNIELAIMKNKEDGEYGPPQTNTAAAAAAARKSTKNSHSTLGKTDASLDPNSNPVKMVQEMVGRVKSLEARLVSCRSLVTPLLAPPPSYSSYSTTMPLHTTPPQSPKFSRGESPIRNLTKHRRPSIQKSPKIQIPFNSLSVASKV
;
A
#
# COMPACT_ATOMS: atom_id res chain seq x y z
N MET A 1 22.68 98.36 76.50
CA MET A 1 23.23 97.61 77.65
C MET A 1 22.95 98.43 78.89
N THR A 2 22.02 97.97 79.73
CA THR A 2 21.74 98.57 81.04
C THR A 2 22.91 98.23 81.96
N GLY A 3 23.72 99.22 82.32
CA GLY A 3 24.85 99.03 83.22
C GLY A 3 24.35 98.67 84.61
N THR A 4 24.59 97.43 85.03
CA THR A 4 24.39 96.98 86.41
C THR A 4 25.29 97.80 87.33
N THR A 5 24.69 98.54 88.26
CA THR A 5 25.41 99.34 89.26
C THR A 5 25.51 98.51 90.54
N PHE A 6 26.73 98.23 91.01
CA PHE A 6 26.98 97.33 92.14
C PHE A 6 27.23 98.12 93.43
N ALA A 7 26.75 97.64 94.58
CA ALA A 7 26.88 98.36 95.85
C ALA A 7 28.27 98.22 96.48
N ASN A 8 28.99 97.12 96.19
CA ASN A 8 30.36 96.87 96.64
C ASN A 8 31.09 95.94 95.63
N ILE A 9 32.43 96.01 95.59
CA ILE A 9 33.30 95.19 94.71
C ILE A 9 32.99 93.67 94.81
N ASN A 10 32.58 93.20 95.99
CA ASN A 10 32.23 91.79 96.20
C ASN A 10 30.94 91.37 95.46
N GLU A 11 29.97 92.27 95.33
CA GLU A 11 28.71 92.00 94.62
C GLU A 11 28.93 92.00 93.11
N GLU A 12 29.77 92.90 92.61
CA GLU A 12 30.23 92.92 91.22
C GLU A 12 30.98 91.62 90.85
N LEU A 13 31.92 91.19 91.70
CA LEU A 13 32.62 89.92 91.53
C LEU A 13 31.67 88.71 91.58
N ALA A 14 30.66 88.72 92.46
CA ALA A 14 29.67 87.65 92.54
C ALA A 14 28.78 87.59 91.30
N TYR A 15 28.33 88.74 90.78
CA TYR A 15 27.54 88.81 89.56
C TYR A 15 28.32 88.30 88.34
N TYR A 16 29.56 88.76 88.13
CA TYR A 16 30.37 88.27 87.01
C TYR A 16 30.73 86.79 87.17
N LYS A 17 30.96 86.29 88.39
CA LYS A 17 31.13 84.85 88.63
C LYS A 17 29.89 84.06 88.25
N ASN A 18 28.70 84.47 88.71
CA ASN A 18 27.44 83.81 88.34
C ASN A 18 27.17 83.87 86.83
N ARG A 19 27.52 84.99 86.18
CA ARG A 19 27.36 85.15 84.75
C ARG A 19 28.31 84.24 83.97
N VAL A 20 29.55 84.09 84.44
CA VAL A 20 30.51 83.13 83.86
C VAL A 20 30.00 81.71 84.03
N THR A 21 29.50 81.32 85.21
CA THR A 21 28.96 79.96 85.43
C THR A 21 27.73 79.67 84.58
N GLU A 22 26.81 80.62 84.41
CA GLU A 22 25.64 80.47 83.53
C GLU A 22 26.05 80.35 82.06
N LEU A 23 27.03 81.14 81.61
CA LEU A 23 27.58 81.03 80.25
C LEU A 23 28.30 79.69 80.03
N GLU A 24 29.05 79.20 81.02
CA GLU A 24 29.67 77.87 80.98
C GLU A 24 28.62 76.76 80.94
N GLU A 25 27.53 76.87 81.71
CA GLU A 25 26.43 75.92 81.71
C GLU A 25 25.72 75.88 80.35
N THR A 26 25.37 77.05 79.79
CA THR A 26 24.76 77.13 78.45
C THR A 26 25.69 76.65 77.34
N LEU A 27 27.00 76.91 77.44
CA LEU A 27 27.99 76.40 76.50
C LEU A 27 28.10 74.87 76.57
N ASN A 28 28.13 74.31 77.79
CA ASN A 28 28.12 72.86 77.98
C ASN A 28 26.83 72.22 77.47
N GLN A 29 25.68 72.85 77.72
CA GLN A 29 24.39 72.35 77.24
C GLN A 29 24.29 72.36 75.72
N THR A 30 24.68 73.47 75.07
CA THR A 30 24.68 73.57 73.60
C THR A 30 25.70 72.63 72.95
N GLN A 31 26.84 72.37 73.61
CA GLN A 31 27.78 71.33 73.17
C GLN A 31 27.17 69.93 73.25
N ALA A 32 26.51 69.60 74.37
CA ALA A 32 25.83 68.33 74.53
C ALA A 32 24.70 68.14 73.49
N GLU A 33 23.90 69.18 73.23
CA GLU A 33 22.85 69.17 72.19
C GLU A 33 23.44 68.99 70.79
N LEU A 34 24.55 69.67 70.49
CA LEU A 34 25.25 69.50 69.21
C LEU A 34 25.77 68.07 69.04
N ASP A 35 26.36 67.49 70.08
CA ASP A 35 26.87 66.11 70.06
C ASP A 35 25.73 65.09 69.89
N GLU A 36 24.58 65.32 70.51
CA GLU A 36 23.36 64.50 70.32
C GLU A 36 22.86 64.58 68.87
N VAL A 37 22.76 65.79 68.30
CA VAL A 37 22.35 65.98 66.90
C VAL A 37 23.34 65.33 65.94
N GLN A 38 24.65 65.46 66.18
CA GLN A 38 25.67 64.80 65.35
C GLN A 38 25.59 63.27 65.44
N THR A 39 25.32 62.74 66.62
CA THR A 39 25.14 61.29 66.82
C THR A 39 23.87 60.80 66.12
N SER A 40 22.75 61.49 66.31
CA SER A 40 21.49 61.18 65.64
C SER A 40 21.60 61.25 64.12
N ALA A 41 22.27 62.27 63.58
CA ALA A 41 22.51 62.39 62.13
C ALA A 41 23.33 61.21 61.59
N ARG A 42 24.36 60.77 62.32
CA ARG A 42 25.16 59.59 61.94
C ARG A 42 24.33 58.31 61.96
N ASP A 43 23.49 58.11 62.97
CA ASP A 43 22.63 56.93 63.07
C ASP A 43 21.59 56.89 61.94
N PHE A 44 21.00 58.04 61.58
CA PHE A 44 20.10 58.16 60.43
C PHE A 44 20.79 57.90 59.09
N GLU A 45 22.01 58.41 58.90
CA GLU A 45 22.81 58.11 57.71
C GLU A 45 23.09 56.61 57.58
N GLU A 46 23.41 55.93 58.69
CA GLU A 46 23.62 54.48 58.68
C GLU A 46 22.35 53.71 58.33
N GLU A 47 21.18 54.14 58.83
CA GLU A 47 19.89 53.54 58.48
C GLU A 47 19.55 53.72 57.00
N LEU A 48 19.75 54.92 56.44
CA LEU A 48 19.55 55.19 55.02
C LEU A 48 20.48 54.35 54.13
N LEU A 49 21.74 54.16 54.53
CA LEU A 49 22.67 53.31 53.81
C LEU A 49 22.22 51.84 53.84
N LYS A 50 21.73 51.34 54.97
CA LYS A 50 21.17 49.98 55.08
C LYS A 50 19.93 49.80 54.22
N GLU A 51 19.02 50.76 54.21
CA GLU A 51 17.81 50.70 53.37
C GLU A 51 18.18 50.73 51.88
N LEU A 52 19.13 51.59 51.50
CA LEU A 52 19.64 51.65 50.13
C LEU A 52 20.29 50.34 49.71
N GLU A 53 21.17 49.76 50.54
CA GLU A 53 21.82 48.48 50.26
C GLU A 53 20.78 47.35 50.09
N GLN A 54 19.77 47.30 50.95
CA GLN A 54 18.70 46.31 50.87
C GLN A 54 17.84 46.52 49.60
N SER A 55 17.55 47.77 49.23
CA SER A 55 16.82 48.11 48.00
C SER A 55 17.62 47.70 46.76
N GLU A 56 18.92 48.02 46.69
CA GLU A 56 19.79 47.64 45.59
C GLU A 56 19.92 46.12 45.45
N LYS A 57 20.03 45.41 46.59
CA LYS A 57 20.07 43.94 46.63
C LYS A 57 18.79 43.33 46.07
N THR A 58 17.62 43.79 46.55
CA THR A 58 16.33 43.27 46.06
C THR A 58 16.12 43.60 44.58
N HIS A 59 16.53 44.79 44.12
CA HIS A 59 16.47 45.15 42.71
C HIS A 59 17.36 44.24 41.84
N LYS A 60 18.57 43.92 42.30
CA LYS A 60 19.48 43.00 41.62
C LYS A 60 18.90 41.58 41.55
N GLU A 61 18.32 41.08 42.64
CA GLU A 61 17.66 39.77 42.69
C GLU A 61 16.46 39.70 41.74
N LEU A 62 15.58 40.71 41.77
CA LEU A 62 14.44 40.80 40.85
C LEU A 62 14.87 40.88 39.40
N ARG A 63 15.94 41.63 39.09
CA ARG A 63 16.50 41.72 37.75
C ARG A 63 17.05 40.36 37.27
N SER A 64 17.79 39.65 38.12
CA SER A 64 18.27 38.31 37.81
C SER A 64 17.12 37.34 37.55
N LYS A 65 16.08 37.37 38.39
CA LYS A 65 14.89 36.52 38.23
C LYS A 65 14.12 36.86 36.95
N ASN A 66 14.01 38.13 36.60
CA ASN A 66 13.37 38.56 35.36
C ASN A 66 14.11 38.01 34.13
N GLU A 67 15.44 38.05 34.15
CA GLU A 67 16.26 37.50 33.06
C GLU A 67 16.12 35.98 32.96
N SER A 68 16.17 35.25 34.08
CA SER A 68 15.94 33.81 34.10
C SER A 68 14.56 33.43 33.56
N LEU A 69 13.51 34.18 33.95
CA LEU A 69 12.15 33.95 33.46
C LEU A 69 12.02 34.24 31.96
N LYS A 70 12.73 35.23 31.41
CA LYS A 70 12.74 35.48 29.96
C LYS A 70 13.35 34.31 29.19
N ILE A 71 14.49 33.79 29.67
CA ILE A 71 15.14 32.62 29.08
C ILE A 71 14.19 31.42 29.12
N GLU A 72 13.58 31.15 30.27
CA GLU A 72 12.63 30.05 30.43
C GLU A 72 11.43 30.18 29.49
N VAL A 73 10.88 31.39 29.34
CA VAL A 73 9.79 31.66 28.40
C VAL A 73 10.21 31.36 26.96
N ASP A 74 11.40 31.77 26.54
CA ASP A 74 11.87 31.53 25.18
C ASP A 74 12.20 30.05 24.93
N GLU A 75 12.74 29.34 25.92
CA GLU A 75 12.90 27.89 25.88
C GLU A 75 11.56 27.17 25.71
N TRP A 76 10.53 27.55 26.47
CA TRP A 76 9.21 26.94 26.36
C TRP A 76 8.54 27.25 25.02
N LYS A 77 8.71 28.46 24.48
CA LYS A 77 8.26 28.78 23.12
C LYS A 77 8.95 27.88 22.09
N GLN A 78 10.28 27.72 22.19
CA GLN A 78 11.02 26.85 21.28
C GLN A 78 10.55 25.40 21.36
N LYS A 79 10.42 24.85 22.57
CA LYS A 79 9.89 23.50 22.81
C LYS A 79 8.48 23.34 22.24
N PHE A 80 7.62 24.34 22.42
CA PHE A 80 6.27 24.34 21.87
C PHE A 80 6.27 24.33 20.33
N TYR A 81 7.05 25.20 19.69
CA TYR A 81 7.13 25.24 18.23
C TYR A 81 7.71 23.95 17.65
N GLN A 82 8.72 23.38 18.30
CA GLN A 82 9.29 22.10 17.91
C GLN A 82 8.25 20.98 18.01
N ALA A 83 7.59 20.83 19.17
CA ALA A 83 6.55 19.82 19.37
C ALA A 83 5.37 20.00 18.39
N LYS A 84 4.99 21.25 18.10
CA LYS A 84 3.93 21.56 17.14
C LYS A 84 4.34 21.19 15.71
N SER A 85 5.59 21.45 15.33
CA SER A 85 6.14 21.07 14.03
C SER A 85 6.19 19.54 13.88
N GLU A 86 6.73 18.83 14.86
CA GLU A 86 6.79 17.36 14.89
C GLU A 86 5.39 16.73 14.81
N CYS A 87 4.43 17.27 15.56
CA CYS A 87 3.03 16.87 15.48
C CYS A 87 2.43 17.08 14.08
N ASN A 88 2.70 18.21 13.43
CA ASN A 88 2.22 18.46 12.07
C ASN A 88 2.86 17.52 11.05
N VAL A 89 4.16 17.24 11.18
CA VAL A 89 4.88 16.30 10.30
C VAL A 89 4.32 14.90 10.44
N THR A 90 4.15 14.41 11.66
CA THR A 90 3.57 13.08 11.94
C THR A 90 2.12 12.99 11.46
N ALA A 91 1.30 14.00 11.71
CA ALA A 91 -0.08 14.05 11.20
C ALA A 91 -0.13 14.00 9.67
N THR A 92 0.75 14.75 9.00
CA THR A 92 0.83 14.74 7.52
C THR A 92 1.28 13.37 7.00
N GLN A 93 2.23 12.73 7.67
CA GLN A 93 2.69 11.39 7.30
C GLN A 93 1.59 10.34 7.45
N LEU A 94 0.87 10.35 8.58
CA LEU A 94 -0.26 9.45 8.81
C LEU A 94 -1.39 9.68 7.80
N GLN A 95 -1.66 10.94 7.44
CA GLN A 95 -2.66 11.24 6.40
C GLN A 95 -2.27 10.63 5.05
N ARG A 96 -1.00 10.74 4.64
CA ARG A 96 -0.51 10.11 3.40
C ARG A 96 -0.65 8.59 3.45
N GLU A 97 -0.36 7.96 4.58
CA GLU A 97 -0.52 6.51 4.74
C GLU A 97 -1.98 6.07 4.67
N ILE A 98 -2.90 6.86 5.22
CA ILE A 98 -4.34 6.62 5.07
C ILE A 98 -4.74 6.69 3.60
N ASP A 99 -4.29 7.73 2.88
CA ASP A 99 -4.63 7.93 1.47
C ASP A 99 -4.05 6.79 0.59
N THR A 100 -2.85 6.30 0.88
CA THR A 100 -2.26 5.15 0.16
C THR A 100 -3.01 3.85 0.43
N LEU A 101 -3.39 3.60 1.69
CA LEU A 101 -4.17 2.41 2.06
C LEU A 101 -5.56 2.44 1.43
N GLN A 102 -6.21 3.60 1.39
CA GLN A 102 -7.49 3.77 0.70
C GLN A 102 -7.36 3.51 -0.80
N SER A 103 -6.34 4.09 -1.45
CA SER A 103 -6.07 3.83 -2.87
C SER A 103 -5.80 2.35 -3.15
N LEU A 104 -5.05 1.67 -2.26
CA LEU A 104 -4.74 0.25 -2.41
C LEU A 104 -5.99 -0.63 -2.24
N LYS A 105 -6.83 -0.30 -1.25
CA LYS A 105 -8.14 -0.95 -1.06
C LYS A 105 -9.00 -0.84 -2.32
N ASP A 106 -9.11 0.35 -2.90
CA ASP A 106 -9.92 0.56 -4.11
C ASP A 106 -9.37 -0.23 -5.30
N LYS A 107 -8.05 -0.30 -5.44
CA LYS A 107 -7.39 -1.17 -6.46
C LYS A 107 -7.71 -2.63 -6.24
N PHE A 108 -7.70 -3.12 -5.00
CA PHE A 108 -8.05 -4.51 -4.72
C PHE A 108 -9.50 -4.82 -5.02
N ILE A 109 -10.43 -3.91 -4.73
CA ILE A 109 -11.85 -4.08 -5.09
C ILE A 109 -12.01 -4.22 -6.60
N VAL A 110 -11.37 -3.33 -7.37
CA VAL A 110 -11.38 -3.43 -8.84
C VAL A 110 -10.77 -4.74 -9.29
N LYS A 111 -9.63 -5.14 -8.70
CA LYS A 111 -8.95 -6.38 -9.09
C LYS A 111 -9.76 -7.63 -8.77
N THR A 112 -10.45 -7.66 -7.65
CA THR A 112 -11.38 -8.75 -7.30
C THR A 112 -12.48 -8.87 -8.35
N ARG A 113 -13.10 -7.75 -8.73
CA ARG A 113 -14.13 -7.76 -9.77
C ARG A 113 -13.60 -8.22 -11.13
N GLU A 114 -12.40 -7.79 -11.51
CA GLU A 114 -11.76 -8.28 -12.75
C GLU A 114 -11.56 -9.80 -12.72
N LEU A 115 -11.07 -10.34 -11.60
CA LEU A 115 -10.87 -11.78 -11.44
C LEU A 115 -12.18 -12.57 -11.45
N GLU A 116 -13.25 -12.01 -10.88
CA GLU A 116 -14.60 -12.59 -10.96
C GLU A 116 -15.10 -12.66 -12.41
N LEU A 117 -14.93 -11.58 -13.18
CA LEU A 117 -15.29 -11.55 -14.60
C LEU A 117 -14.46 -12.53 -15.43
N ASP A 118 -13.14 -12.55 -15.23
CA ASP A 118 -12.24 -13.49 -15.91
C ASP A 118 -12.62 -14.95 -15.59
N ASN A 119 -13.02 -15.23 -14.35
CA ASN A 119 -13.48 -16.55 -13.94
C ASN A 119 -14.80 -16.95 -14.64
N ASP A 120 -15.78 -16.05 -14.71
CA ASP A 120 -17.04 -16.27 -15.42
C ASP A 120 -16.80 -16.57 -16.91
N ASP A 121 -15.87 -15.84 -17.54
CA ASP A 121 -15.47 -16.06 -18.93
C ASP A 121 -14.77 -17.42 -19.10
N LEU A 122 -13.87 -17.79 -18.18
CA LEU A 122 -13.22 -19.09 -18.17
C LEU A 122 -14.25 -20.22 -18.09
N GLU A 123 -15.18 -20.17 -17.14
CA GLU A 123 -16.25 -21.18 -17.03
C GLU A 123 -17.11 -21.27 -18.30
N ARG A 124 -17.40 -20.12 -18.93
CA ARG A 124 -18.14 -20.10 -20.19
C ARG A 124 -17.37 -20.80 -21.30
N THR A 125 -16.06 -20.55 -21.42
CA THR A 125 -15.22 -21.23 -22.42
C THR A 125 -15.08 -22.72 -22.12
N GLU A 126 -14.98 -23.11 -20.86
CA GLU A 126 -14.96 -24.51 -20.43
C GLU A 126 -16.24 -25.23 -20.85
N ARG A 127 -17.41 -24.64 -20.56
CA ARG A 127 -18.72 -25.21 -20.96
C ARG A 127 -18.82 -25.38 -22.48
N ALA A 128 -18.37 -24.38 -23.25
CA ALA A 128 -18.37 -24.47 -24.72
C ALA A 128 -17.41 -25.55 -25.25
N ALA A 129 -16.20 -25.63 -24.69
CA ALA A 129 -15.21 -26.64 -25.05
C ALA A 129 -15.70 -28.06 -24.71
N LYS A 130 -16.31 -28.24 -23.54
CA LYS A 130 -16.89 -29.52 -23.11
C LYS A 130 -18.04 -29.96 -24.01
N SER A 131 -18.93 -29.05 -24.40
CA SER A 131 -20.00 -29.33 -25.36
C SER A 131 -19.43 -29.73 -26.73
N SER A 132 -18.43 -29.00 -27.22
CA SER A 132 -17.78 -29.33 -28.50
C SER A 132 -17.06 -30.68 -28.46
N LEU A 133 -16.46 -31.03 -27.32
CA LEU A 133 -15.83 -32.34 -27.12
C LEU A 133 -16.87 -33.45 -27.16
N GLN A 134 -17.98 -33.29 -26.42
CA GLN A 134 -19.08 -34.25 -26.41
C GLN A 134 -19.69 -34.44 -27.81
N ASP A 135 -19.82 -33.38 -28.60
CA ASP A 135 -20.28 -33.47 -29.98
C ASP A 135 -19.31 -34.26 -30.88
N LEU A 136 -18.00 -34.11 -30.67
CA LEU A 136 -16.99 -34.90 -31.37
C LEU A 136 -17.03 -36.37 -30.95
N GLU A 137 -17.14 -36.66 -29.66
CA GLU A 137 -17.29 -38.01 -29.13
C GLU A 137 -18.53 -38.70 -29.73
N ASN A 138 -19.66 -38.01 -29.78
CA ASN A 138 -20.89 -38.53 -30.40
C ASN A 138 -20.73 -38.80 -31.90
N LYS A 139 -20.06 -37.90 -32.64
CA LYS A 139 -19.77 -38.10 -34.07
C LYS A 139 -18.84 -39.29 -34.28
N TYR A 140 -17.83 -39.42 -33.43
CA TYR A 140 -16.87 -40.52 -33.46
C TYR A 140 -17.53 -41.87 -33.17
N ASN A 141 -18.38 -41.95 -32.13
CA ASN A 141 -19.15 -43.15 -31.82
C ASN A 141 -20.06 -43.58 -32.99
N LYS A 142 -20.77 -42.63 -33.61
CA LYS A 142 -21.57 -42.91 -34.82
C LYS A 142 -20.72 -43.37 -36.01
N ALA A 143 -19.46 -42.95 -36.10
CA ALA A 143 -18.54 -43.42 -37.13
C ALA A 143 -18.07 -44.86 -36.85
N ILE A 144 -17.83 -45.19 -35.58
CA ILE A 144 -17.54 -46.57 -35.14
C ILE A 144 -18.73 -47.49 -35.46
N GLU A 145 -19.95 -47.10 -35.08
CA GLU A 145 -21.16 -47.88 -35.35
C GLU A 145 -21.33 -48.17 -36.85
N ARG A 146 -21.12 -47.15 -37.70
CA ARG A 146 -21.15 -47.34 -39.16
C ARG A 146 -20.05 -48.26 -39.66
N ASN A 147 -18.83 -48.15 -39.13
CA ASN A 147 -17.74 -49.06 -39.49
C ASN A 147 -18.08 -50.51 -39.13
N ALA A 148 -18.60 -50.76 -37.93
CA ALA A 148 -19.00 -52.09 -37.49
C ALA A 148 -20.08 -52.70 -38.40
N ILE A 149 -21.06 -51.90 -38.86
CA ILE A 149 -22.07 -52.35 -39.83
C ILE A 149 -21.41 -52.72 -41.16
N LEU A 150 -20.53 -51.86 -41.69
CA LEU A 150 -19.84 -52.10 -42.96
C LEU A 150 -18.92 -53.32 -42.89
N GLU A 151 -18.21 -53.54 -41.78
CA GLU A 151 -17.41 -54.74 -41.55
C GLU A 151 -18.28 -56.01 -41.59
N ASN A 152 -19.47 -55.98 -40.98
CA ASN A 152 -20.40 -57.10 -41.04
C ASN A 152 -21.00 -57.32 -42.45
N GLU A 153 -21.29 -56.26 -43.19
CA GLU A 153 -21.74 -56.36 -44.59
C GLU A 153 -20.65 -56.96 -45.49
N ILE A 154 -19.38 -56.58 -45.29
CA ILE A 154 -18.22 -57.15 -45.98
C ILE A 154 -18.09 -58.64 -45.63
N GLU A 155 -18.24 -58.99 -44.36
CA GLU A 155 -18.20 -60.39 -43.91
C GLU A 155 -19.33 -61.22 -44.53
N GLY A 156 -20.57 -60.71 -44.54
CA GLY A 156 -21.70 -61.37 -45.22
C GLY A 156 -21.46 -61.54 -46.73
N LYS A 157 -20.87 -60.54 -47.39
CA LYS A 157 -20.46 -60.65 -48.80
C LYS A 157 -19.40 -61.74 -49.00
N ASN A 158 -18.39 -61.81 -48.12
CA ASN A 158 -17.35 -62.84 -48.18
C ASN A 158 -17.94 -64.25 -48.02
N GLN A 159 -18.88 -64.43 -47.08
CA GLN A 159 -19.59 -65.70 -46.90
C GLN A 159 -20.37 -66.10 -48.15
N LEU A 160 -21.06 -65.16 -48.80
CA LEU A 160 -21.77 -65.43 -50.05
C LEU A 160 -20.80 -65.79 -51.18
N ILE A 161 -19.64 -65.12 -51.28
CA ILE A 161 -18.60 -65.46 -52.25
C ILE A 161 -18.13 -66.91 -52.05
N VAL A 162 -17.89 -67.33 -50.81
CA VAL A 162 -17.52 -68.72 -50.48
C VAL A 162 -18.61 -69.71 -50.87
N GLN A 163 -19.88 -69.41 -50.57
CA GLN A 163 -21.01 -70.27 -50.95
C GLN A 163 -21.16 -70.38 -52.48
N VAL A 164 -21.07 -69.26 -53.20
CA VAL A 164 -21.11 -69.26 -54.67
C VAL A 164 -19.95 -70.06 -55.25
N GLN A 165 -18.76 -69.95 -54.67
CA GLN A 165 -17.61 -70.73 -55.11
C GLN A 165 -17.86 -72.23 -54.89
N ARG A 166 -18.36 -72.62 -53.71
CA ARG A 166 -18.73 -74.01 -53.41
C ARG A 166 -19.79 -74.56 -54.37
N LEU A 167 -20.86 -73.79 -54.64
CA LEU A 167 -21.89 -74.19 -55.60
C LEU A 167 -21.33 -74.32 -57.03
N LYS A 168 -20.38 -73.45 -57.41
CA LYS A 168 -19.67 -73.60 -58.69
C LYS A 168 -18.81 -74.86 -58.72
N ASP A 169 -18.20 -75.25 -57.60
CA ASP A 169 -17.43 -76.50 -57.48
C ASP A 169 -18.38 -77.70 -57.61
N GLU A 170 -19.48 -77.73 -56.87
CA GLU A 170 -20.51 -78.77 -56.96
C GLU A 170 -21.13 -78.86 -58.37
N LEU A 171 -21.40 -77.72 -59.03
CA LEU A 171 -21.88 -77.70 -60.42
C LEU A 171 -20.82 -78.25 -61.39
N ARG A 172 -19.54 -77.97 -61.14
CA ARG A 172 -18.44 -78.55 -61.94
C ARG A 172 -18.38 -80.06 -61.73
N ASP A 173 -18.48 -80.53 -60.49
CA ASP A 173 -18.47 -81.95 -60.16
C ASP A 173 -19.64 -82.69 -60.81
N VAL A 174 -20.87 -82.16 -60.69
CA VAL A 174 -22.06 -82.74 -61.37
C VAL A 174 -21.92 -82.72 -62.89
N ASN A 175 -21.37 -81.66 -63.48
CA ASN A 175 -21.11 -81.64 -64.93
C ASN A 175 -20.06 -82.67 -65.36
N ILE A 176 -19.03 -82.90 -64.53
CA ILE A 176 -18.05 -83.96 -64.74
C ILE A 176 -18.75 -85.33 -64.64
N GLU A 177 -19.60 -85.55 -63.63
CA GLU A 177 -20.38 -86.79 -63.49
C GLU A 177 -21.30 -87.02 -64.70
N LEU A 178 -22.04 -86.00 -65.16
CA LEU A 178 -22.87 -86.08 -66.37
C LEU A 178 -22.04 -86.37 -67.62
N ALA A 179 -20.87 -85.74 -67.77
CA ALA A 179 -19.96 -86.01 -68.87
C ALA A 179 -19.45 -87.46 -68.82
N ILE A 180 -19.11 -87.98 -67.64
CA ILE A 180 -18.72 -89.37 -67.44
C ILE A 180 -19.90 -90.31 -67.75
N MET A 181 -21.12 -90.01 -67.30
CA MET A 181 -22.32 -90.80 -67.60
C MET A 181 -22.60 -90.85 -69.10
N LYS A 182 -22.54 -89.70 -69.78
CA LYS A 182 -22.67 -89.62 -71.24
C LYS A 182 -21.57 -90.42 -71.95
N ASN A 183 -20.31 -90.29 -71.53
CA ASN A 183 -19.20 -91.07 -72.08
C ASN A 183 -19.33 -92.59 -71.77
N LYS A 184 -20.09 -92.97 -70.73
CA LYS A 184 -20.39 -94.36 -70.36
C LYS A 184 -21.57 -94.93 -71.15
N GLU A 185 -22.48 -94.08 -71.64
CA GLU A 185 -23.53 -94.43 -72.62
C GLU A 185 -22.99 -94.50 -74.06
N ASP A 186 -21.97 -93.69 -74.40
CA ASP A 186 -21.42 -93.59 -75.77
C ASP A 186 -20.09 -94.36 -76.01
N GLY A 187 -19.44 -94.90 -74.97
CA GLY A 187 -18.27 -95.78 -75.14
C GLY A 187 -17.06 -95.16 -75.84
N GLU A 188 -16.55 -94.00 -75.37
CA GLU A 188 -15.24 -93.48 -75.81
C GLU A 188 -14.55 -92.62 -74.71
N TYR A 189 -13.22 -92.71 -74.60
CA TYR A 189 -12.38 -92.24 -73.48
C TYR A 189 -11.69 -90.89 -73.79
N GLY A 190 -11.72 -89.88 -72.90
CA GLY A 190 -10.87 -88.67 -73.00
C GLY A 190 -11.16 -87.49 -72.02
N PRO A 191 -10.16 -86.70 -71.54
CA PRO A 191 -10.31 -85.69 -70.47
C PRO A 191 -10.62 -84.24 -70.96
N PRO A 192 -10.97 -83.28 -70.07
CA PRO A 192 -11.76 -82.08 -70.41
C PRO A 192 -10.92 -80.82 -70.71
N GLN A 193 -11.49 -79.88 -71.49
CA GLN A 193 -10.91 -78.56 -71.74
C GLN A 193 -11.70 -77.42 -71.07
N THR A 194 -10.99 -76.67 -70.22
CA THR A 194 -11.33 -75.33 -69.73
C THR A 194 -10.88 -74.28 -70.74
N ASN A 195 -11.63 -73.21 -71.00
CA ASN A 195 -11.05 -71.95 -71.50
C ASN A 195 -11.87 -70.71 -71.12
N THR A 196 -11.12 -69.77 -70.53
CA THR A 196 -11.38 -68.39 -70.11
C THR A 196 -11.29 -67.38 -71.26
N ALA A 197 -12.12 -66.33 -71.24
CA ALA A 197 -11.86 -65.00 -71.82
C ALA A 197 -12.89 -64.01 -71.19
N ALA A 198 -12.57 -63.05 -70.31
CA ALA A 198 -11.85 -61.78 -70.50
C ALA A 198 -12.23 -61.04 -71.79
N ALA A 199 -12.48 -59.75 -71.87
CA ALA A 199 -12.78 -58.65 -70.96
C ALA A 199 -13.06 -57.44 -71.90
N ALA A 200 -13.69 -56.40 -71.35
CA ALA A 200 -13.70 -55.03 -71.85
C ALA A 200 -14.52 -54.69 -73.11
N ALA A 201 -15.68 -54.06 -72.89
CA ALA A 201 -16.06 -52.79 -73.52
C ALA A 201 -17.47 -52.38 -73.08
N ALA A 202 -17.61 -51.20 -72.47
CA ALA A 202 -18.55 -50.15 -72.92
C ALA A 202 -18.78 -49.10 -71.84
N ALA A 203 -18.59 -47.86 -72.26
CA ALA A 203 -18.84 -46.61 -71.55
C ALA A 203 -20.33 -46.32 -71.34
N ARG A 204 -20.64 -45.40 -70.40
CA ARG A 204 -21.55 -44.23 -70.50
C ARG A 204 -21.79 -43.65 -69.09
N LYS A 205 -21.33 -42.43 -68.78
CA LYS A 205 -21.87 -41.08 -69.09
C LYS A 205 -22.96 -40.60 -68.11
N SER A 206 -22.56 -39.66 -67.25
CA SER A 206 -23.24 -38.43 -66.80
C SER A 206 -24.74 -38.46 -66.45
N THR A 207 -25.09 -38.04 -65.22
CA THR A 207 -26.25 -37.16 -65.00
C THR A 207 -26.06 -36.27 -63.76
N LYS A 208 -26.32 -34.98 -63.94
CA LYS A 208 -26.33 -33.91 -62.92
C LYS A 208 -27.75 -33.73 -62.34
N ASN A 209 -27.80 -33.04 -61.20
CA ASN A 209 -28.83 -32.13 -60.65
C ASN A 209 -29.42 -32.58 -59.31
N SER A 210 -29.27 -31.86 -58.18
CA SER A 210 -29.66 -30.48 -57.78
C SER A 210 -31.00 -30.48 -57.04
N HIS A 211 -31.02 -30.12 -55.75
CA HIS A 211 -31.81 -29.04 -55.09
C HIS A 211 -31.67 -29.13 -53.54
N SER A 212 -30.98 -28.18 -52.88
CA SER A 212 -31.52 -27.13 -51.96
C SER A 212 -31.68 -27.59 -50.49
N THR A 213 -31.50 -26.82 -49.41
CA THR A 213 -31.58 -25.37 -49.11
C THR A 213 -30.92 -25.08 -47.75
N LEU A 214 -30.24 -23.92 -47.64
CA LEU A 214 -30.17 -22.95 -46.52
C LEU A 214 -29.60 -23.33 -45.13
N GLY A 215 -28.52 -22.61 -44.75
CA GLY A 215 -28.07 -22.40 -43.37
C GLY A 215 -26.66 -21.80 -43.29
N LYS A 216 -26.55 -20.46 -43.15
CA LYS A 216 -25.29 -19.71 -42.98
C LYS A 216 -24.56 -20.09 -41.68
N THR A 217 -23.27 -20.40 -41.76
CA THR A 217 -22.16 -19.80 -40.97
C THR A 217 -20.81 -20.31 -41.47
N ASP A 218 -19.95 -19.35 -41.84
CA ASP A 218 -18.49 -19.25 -41.91
C ASP A 218 -17.54 -20.49 -41.87
N ALA A 219 -16.40 -20.33 -42.56
CA ALA A 219 -15.24 -21.22 -42.75
C ALA A 219 -15.33 -22.31 -43.84
N SER A 220 -15.12 -21.89 -45.10
CA SER A 220 -14.83 -22.79 -46.23
C SER A 220 -13.35 -23.19 -46.23
N LEU A 221 -13.06 -24.48 -46.04
CA LEU A 221 -11.76 -25.07 -46.34
C LEU A 221 -11.73 -25.42 -47.84
N ASP A 222 -10.90 -24.73 -48.60
CA ASP A 222 -10.76 -24.90 -50.04
C ASP A 222 -9.95 -26.18 -50.34
N PRO A 223 -10.47 -27.14 -51.13
CA PRO A 223 -9.80 -28.43 -51.40
C PRO A 223 -8.63 -28.32 -52.39
N ASN A 224 -8.20 -27.10 -52.74
CA ASN A 224 -7.08 -26.83 -53.64
C ASN A 224 -5.96 -26.00 -52.99
N SER A 225 -5.91 -25.95 -51.65
CA SER A 225 -4.90 -25.17 -50.93
C SER A 225 -3.53 -25.85 -50.97
N ASN A 226 -2.59 -25.22 -51.66
CA ASN A 226 -1.20 -25.66 -51.74
C ASN A 226 -0.57 -25.67 -50.33
N PRO A 227 -0.09 -26.81 -49.81
CA PRO A 227 0.43 -26.93 -48.45
C PRO A 227 1.59 -25.95 -48.16
N VAL A 228 2.35 -25.56 -49.19
CA VAL A 228 3.41 -24.55 -49.07
C VAL A 228 2.85 -23.17 -48.74
N LYS A 229 1.69 -22.79 -49.28
CA LYS A 229 1.04 -21.50 -48.97
C LYS A 229 0.51 -21.47 -47.54
N MET A 230 0.00 -22.59 -47.03
CA MET A 230 -0.49 -22.70 -45.65
C MET A 230 0.66 -22.56 -44.65
N VAL A 231 1.81 -23.20 -44.92
CA VAL A 231 3.02 -23.03 -44.11
C VAL A 231 3.55 -21.60 -44.21
N GLN A 232 3.54 -20.98 -45.39
CA GLN A 232 3.95 -19.59 -45.59
C GLN A 232 3.07 -18.62 -44.76
N GLU A 233 1.75 -18.84 -44.73
CA GLU A 233 0.83 -18.07 -43.90
C GLU A 233 1.06 -18.30 -42.40
N MET A 234 1.28 -19.56 -41.96
CA MET A 234 1.58 -19.83 -40.55
C MET A 234 2.89 -19.18 -40.12
N VAL A 235 3.95 -19.25 -40.95
CA VAL A 235 5.22 -18.56 -40.67
C VAL A 235 5.02 -17.04 -40.64
N GLY A 236 4.18 -16.49 -41.50
CA GLY A 236 3.80 -15.07 -41.47
C GLY A 236 3.08 -14.68 -40.17
N ARG A 237 2.13 -15.50 -39.72
CA ARG A 237 1.41 -15.30 -38.45
C ARG A 237 2.34 -15.44 -37.24
N VAL A 238 3.27 -16.39 -37.25
CA VAL A 238 4.29 -16.58 -36.19
C VAL A 238 5.22 -15.36 -36.11
N LYS A 239 5.71 -14.84 -37.25
CA LYS A 239 6.53 -13.62 -37.27
C LYS A 239 5.79 -12.40 -36.73
N SER A 240 4.51 -12.26 -37.06
CA SER A 240 3.67 -11.19 -36.50
C SER A 240 3.48 -11.35 -35.00
N LEU A 241 3.29 -12.59 -34.53
CA LEU A 241 3.16 -12.90 -33.11
C LEU A 241 4.45 -12.57 -32.34
N GLU A 242 5.61 -12.94 -32.87
CA GLU A 242 6.91 -12.60 -32.28
C GLU A 242 7.14 -11.10 -32.20
N ALA A 243 6.81 -10.34 -33.26
CA ALA A 243 6.94 -8.88 -33.24
C ALA A 243 6.09 -8.24 -32.13
N ARG A 244 4.86 -8.72 -31.92
CA ARG A 244 4.01 -8.26 -30.80
C ARG A 244 4.57 -8.69 -29.45
N LEU A 245 5.10 -9.91 -29.33
CA LEU A 245 5.73 -10.40 -28.10
C LEU A 245 6.96 -9.59 -27.72
N VAL A 246 7.79 -9.20 -28.69
CA VAL A 246 8.94 -8.30 -28.49
C VAL A 246 8.48 -6.91 -28.05
N SER A 247 7.41 -6.37 -28.65
CA SER A 247 6.82 -5.10 -28.22
C SER A 247 6.29 -5.16 -26.79
N CYS A 248 5.58 -6.22 -26.41
CA CYS A 248 5.14 -6.44 -25.03
C CYS A 248 6.33 -6.57 -24.06
N ARG A 249 7.39 -7.28 -24.43
CA ARG A 249 8.62 -7.35 -23.62
C ARG A 249 9.25 -5.98 -23.43
N SER A 250 9.32 -5.13 -24.46
CA SER A 250 9.83 -3.76 -24.34
C SER A 250 9.04 -2.91 -23.33
N LEU A 251 7.73 -3.15 -23.21
CA LEU A 251 6.87 -2.42 -22.27
C LEU A 251 6.96 -2.96 -20.84
N VAL A 252 7.27 -4.24 -20.68
CA VAL A 252 7.28 -4.95 -19.39
C VAL A 252 8.67 -4.98 -18.76
N THR A 253 9.75 -5.00 -19.56
CA THR A 253 11.15 -5.05 -19.05
C THR A 253 11.52 -3.89 -18.11
N PRO A 254 11.04 -2.64 -18.30
CA PRO A 254 11.27 -1.54 -17.36
C PRO A 254 10.55 -1.71 -16.01
N LEU A 255 9.52 -2.57 -15.94
CA LEU A 255 8.71 -2.79 -14.73
C LEU A 255 9.23 -3.93 -13.85
N LEU A 256 10.10 -4.79 -14.39
CA LEU A 256 10.74 -5.89 -13.64
C LEU A 256 12.15 -5.53 -13.15
N ALA A 257 12.71 -4.40 -13.58
CA ALA A 257 13.99 -3.93 -13.05
C ALA A 257 13.75 -3.34 -11.65
N PRO A 258 14.40 -3.85 -10.59
CA PRO A 258 14.36 -3.20 -9.29
C PRO A 258 14.99 -1.79 -9.41
N PRO A 259 14.45 -0.77 -8.72
CA PRO A 259 14.96 0.59 -8.80
C PRO A 259 16.42 0.66 -8.32
N PRO A 260 17.28 1.47 -8.95
CA PRO A 260 18.67 1.61 -8.53
C PRO A 260 18.74 2.53 -7.31
N SER A 261 18.61 1.98 -6.09
CA SER A 261 19.21 2.57 -4.86
C SER A 261 18.87 1.77 -3.60
N TYR A 262 19.80 0.92 -3.16
CA TYR A 262 20.59 1.19 -1.95
C TYR A 262 21.81 0.28 -1.96
N SER A 263 22.93 0.84 -2.41
CA SER A 263 24.23 0.20 -2.28
C SER A 263 24.53 0.07 -0.79
N SER A 264 24.60 -1.17 -0.33
CA SER A 264 25.03 -1.59 0.99
C SER A 264 26.46 -1.13 1.25
N TYR A 265 26.65 -0.25 2.22
CA TYR A 265 27.94 -0.09 2.89
C TYR A 265 28.19 -1.36 3.71
N SER A 266 28.89 -2.32 3.11
CA SER A 266 29.61 -3.36 3.82
C SER A 266 30.89 -2.73 4.38
N THR A 267 30.89 -2.41 5.68
CA THR A 267 32.13 -2.28 6.44
C THR A 267 32.19 -3.42 7.44
N THR A 268 33.31 -4.12 7.37
CA THR A 268 33.71 -5.36 8.03
C THR A 268 34.04 -5.18 9.51
N MET A 269 34.13 -6.33 10.22
CA MET A 269 34.80 -6.63 11.51
C MET A 269 33.86 -7.04 12.68
N PRO A 270 34.32 -7.84 13.67
CA PRO A 270 34.28 -9.30 13.60
C PRO A 270 33.49 -9.93 14.78
N LEU A 271 33.28 -11.24 14.68
CA LEU A 271 32.62 -12.12 15.62
C LEU A 271 33.25 -12.07 17.04
N HIS A 272 32.47 -11.69 18.06
CA HIS A 272 32.78 -11.96 19.47
C HIS A 272 31.60 -12.68 20.14
N THR A 273 31.90 -13.89 20.59
CA THR A 273 31.03 -14.81 21.33
C THR A 273 30.84 -14.33 22.77
N THR A 274 29.60 -14.12 23.23
CA THR A 274 29.10 -14.34 24.61
C THR A 274 27.66 -13.82 24.76
N PRO A 275 26.75 -14.53 25.45
CA PRO A 275 25.35 -14.09 25.61
C PRO A 275 25.14 -13.35 26.95
N PRO A 276 24.29 -12.30 27.01
CA PRO A 276 23.68 -11.88 28.25
C PRO A 276 22.20 -12.30 28.34
N GLN A 277 21.85 -12.67 29.56
CA GLN A 277 20.58 -13.20 30.02
C GLN A 277 19.43 -12.20 29.89
N SER A 278 18.24 -12.71 29.57
CA SER A 278 16.96 -12.02 29.68
C SER A 278 16.45 -12.00 31.14
N PRO A 279 15.91 -10.88 31.64
CA PRO A 279 15.19 -10.88 32.90
C PRO A 279 13.76 -11.41 32.71
N LYS A 280 13.41 -12.41 33.52
CA LYS A 280 12.06 -12.97 33.65
C LYS A 280 11.13 -11.94 34.28
N PHE A 281 10.09 -11.51 33.56
CA PHE A 281 8.98 -10.80 34.19
C PHE A 281 8.01 -11.81 34.83
N SER A 282 7.99 -11.75 36.16
CA SER A 282 7.06 -12.41 37.06
C SER A 282 5.64 -11.93 36.82
N ARG A 283 4.73 -12.89 36.72
CA ARG A 283 3.27 -12.72 36.65
C ARG A 283 2.76 -12.39 38.05
N GLY A 284 2.59 -11.10 38.34
CA GLY A 284 1.96 -10.62 39.58
C GLY A 284 0.51 -10.27 39.33
N GLU A 285 -0.40 -11.04 39.93
CA GLU A 285 -1.80 -10.68 40.10
C GLU A 285 -1.92 -9.38 40.90
N SER A 286 -2.90 -8.54 40.53
CA SER A 286 -3.42 -7.51 41.44
C SER A 286 -4.89 -7.19 41.10
N PRO A 287 -5.71 -6.82 42.11
CA PRO A 287 -7.14 -7.00 42.07
C PRO A 287 -7.88 -5.77 41.53
N ILE A 288 -9.04 -6.04 40.94
CA ILE A 288 -10.03 -5.09 40.46
C ILE A 288 -10.46 -4.14 41.59
N ARG A 289 -10.23 -2.84 41.41
CA ARG A 289 -10.92 -1.77 42.15
C ARG A 289 -11.81 -0.98 41.19
N ASN A 290 -13.11 -1.03 41.47
CA ASN A 290 -14.15 -0.21 40.88
C ASN A 290 -13.90 1.28 41.16
N LEU A 291 -13.88 2.11 40.12
CA LEU A 291 -14.01 3.57 40.24
C LEU A 291 -15.08 4.09 39.28
N THR A 292 -16.21 4.37 39.91
CA THR A 292 -17.28 5.33 39.68
C THR A 292 -17.10 6.34 38.53
N LYS A 293 -18.15 6.40 37.69
CA LYS A 293 -18.42 7.43 36.68
C LYS A 293 -18.30 8.85 37.26
N HIS A 294 -17.41 9.68 36.69
CA HIS A 294 -17.49 11.13 36.81
C HIS A 294 -17.88 11.77 35.47
N ARG A 295 -18.99 12.49 35.55
CA ARG A 295 -19.72 13.23 34.51
C ARG A 295 -18.96 14.52 34.17
N ARG A 296 -18.69 14.73 32.88
CA ARG A 296 -18.09 15.96 32.31
C ARG A 296 -19.04 17.17 32.51
N PRO A 297 -18.61 18.32 33.04
CA PRO A 297 -19.42 19.53 33.00
C PRO A 297 -19.27 20.27 31.66
N SER A 298 -20.38 20.84 31.21
CA SER A 298 -20.55 21.66 30.01
C SER A 298 -19.82 23.00 30.13
N ILE A 299 -19.08 23.40 29.09
CA ILE A 299 -18.45 24.71 28.97
C ILE A 299 -19.52 25.75 28.66
N GLN A 300 -19.84 26.63 29.63
CA GLN A 300 -20.60 27.85 29.40
C GLN A 300 -19.66 28.95 28.88
N LYS A 301 -20.12 29.67 27.85
CA LYS A 301 -19.46 30.83 27.25
C LYS A 301 -19.39 32.00 28.24
N SER A 302 -18.20 32.53 28.49
CA SER A 302 -17.99 33.80 29.21
C SER A 302 -18.12 35.02 28.26
N PRO A 303 -18.53 36.19 28.76
CA PRO A 303 -18.76 37.38 27.93
C PRO A 303 -17.44 38.08 27.56
N LYS A 304 -17.42 38.66 26.36
CA LYS A 304 -16.32 39.49 25.83
C LYS A 304 -16.18 40.76 26.68
N ILE A 305 -15.00 40.95 27.28
CA ILE A 305 -14.56 42.25 27.78
C ILE A 305 -13.93 42.99 26.61
N GLN A 306 -14.54 44.12 26.23
CA GLN A 306 -14.13 44.97 25.13
C GLN A 306 -13.40 46.18 25.73
N ILE A 307 -12.07 46.22 25.58
CA ILE A 307 -11.25 47.37 25.99
C ILE A 307 -11.24 48.37 24.83
N PRO A 308 -11.66 49.63 25.00
CA PRO A 308 -11.52 50.64 23.95
C PRO A 308 -10.07 51.12 23.88
N PHE A 309 -9.45 50.95 22.70
CA PHE A 309 -8.18 51.59 22.37
C PHE A 309 -8.44 53.07 22.05
N ASN A 310 -7.94 53.96 22.90
CA ASN A 310 -7.89 55.40 22.62
C ASN A 310 -6.72 55.66 21.66
N SER A 311 -7.00 56.02 20.41
CA SER A 311 -5.98 56.48 19.46
C SER A 311 -5.70 57.97 19.70
N LEU A 312 -4.57 58.31 20.31
CA LEU A 312 -4.01 59.66 20.22
C LEU A 312 -3.46 59.85 18.81
N SER A 313 -4.17 60.63 17.99
CA SER A 313 -3.64 61.19 16.75
C SER A 313 -2.79 62.40 17.09
N VAL A 314 -1.48 62.28 16.95
CA VAL A 314 -0.56 63.42 16.98
C VAL A 314 -0.51 63.98 15.56
N ALA A 315 -1.15 65.14 15.37
CA ALA A 315 -0.99 65.97 14.19
C ALA A 315 0.35 66.72 14.28
N SER A 316 1.33 66.31 13.47
CA SER A 316 2.49 67.16 13.18
C SER A 316 2.13 68.09 12.03
N LYS A 317 2.17 69.38 12.34
CA LYS A 317 2.05 70.51 11.43
C LYS A 317 3.36 71.28 11.53
N VAL A 318 4.29 71.05 10.61
CA VAL A 318 5.26 72.01 10.03
C VAL A 318 5.71 71.42 8.70
#